data_AF-R6RP69-F1
#
_entry.id   AF-R6RP69-F1
#
_cell.length_a   1.000
_cell.length_b   1.000
_cell.length_c   1.000
_cell.angle_alpha   90.00
_cell.angle_beta   90.00
_cell.angle_gamma   90.00
#
_symmetry.space_group_name_H-M   'P 1'
#
loop_
_entity.id
_entity.type
_entity.pdbx_description
1 polymer ?
#
loop_
_entity_poly.entity_id
_entity_poly.type
_entity_poly.pdbx_seq_one_letter_code
_entity_poly.pdbx_strand_id
1 'polypeptide(L)'
;MSKSIKNFFILAAMAAIVLCVGCQKNNSDIDETKAQVSPAVWERSESETRTYNVMAKEHADELRKNESDWLTDGKLDSSKYSTESGEPYRVQMLMPESVAKKLDTRELLDFCLQHSSVKEFTLFNSWEEGFDNVVNVINVFDYIFARDDMAGVVYDAYMAREVVKEDATAQGIDSVLEIILAQDVTYDGLTDEQRKDVITRKDEFKKCREDNDVRIYGTTSMFGAALESGSKWDSLLK
;
A
#
# COMPACT_ATOMS: atom_id res chain seq x y z
N MET A 1 14.06 8.45 60.49
CA MET A 1 13.75 9.71 59.77
C MET A 1 13.84 9.45 58.27
N SER A 2 12.67 9.52 57.60
CA SER A 2 12.43 9.95 56.20
C SER A 2 13.41 9.47 55.10
N LYS A 3 13.17 8.48 54.22
CA LYS A 3 12.05 8.24 53.26
C LYS A 3 11.22 9.49 52.91
N SER A 4 11.18 9.83 51.61
CA SER A 4 10.14 10.67 50.96
C SER A 4 10.51 12.09 50.54
N ILE A 5 11.47 12.28 49.62
CA ILE A 5 11.51 13.54 48.82
C ILE A 5 11.76 13.33 47.31
N LYS A 6 12.36 12.23 46.84
CA LYS A 6 12.68 12.09 45.40
C LYS A 6 11.64 11.36 44.53
N ASN A 7 10.55 10.85 45.12
CA ASN A 7 9.42 10.25 44.38
C ASN A 7 8.19 11.16 44.25
N PHE A 8 8.33 12.46 44.57
CA PHE A 8 7.18 13.39 44.64
C PHE A 8 6.97 14.24 43.37
N PHE A 9 7.86 14.15 42.36
CA PHE A 9 7.75 14.95 41.13
C PHE A 9 7.34 14.17 39.87
N ILE A 10 7.19 12.85 39.96
CA ILE A 10 6.77 12.01 38.81
C ILE A 10 5.30 11.57 38.92
N LEU A 11 4.69 11.68 40.11
CA LEU A 11 3.28 11.34 40.35
C LEU A 11 2.31 12.55 40.28
N ALA A 12 2.82 13.77 40.11
CA ALA A 12 2.00 15.00 40.05
C ALA A 12 1.63 15.45 38.63
N ALA A 13 2.21 14.85 37.58
CA ALA A 13 1.85 15.14 36.18
C ALA A 13 0.73 14.24 35.63
N MET A 14 0.37 13.16 36.33
CA MET A 14 -0.64 12.19 35.88
C MET A 14 -2.04 12.37 36.51
N ALA A 15 -2.30 13.48 37.20
CA ALA A 15 -3.58 13.71 37.91
C ALA A 15 -4.29 15.04 37.57
N ALA A 16 -3.87 15.76 36.52
CA ALA A 16 -4.40 17.10 36.22
C ALA A 16 -5.26 17.22 34.96
N ILE A 17 -5.63 16.12 34.27
CA ILE A 17 -6.58 16.19 33.15
C ILE A 17 -7.61 15.05 33.25
N VAL A 18 -8.11 14.83 34.47
CA VAL A 18 -9.40 14.17 34.70
C VAL A 18 -10.13 15.07 35.68
N LEU A 19 -11.31 15.56 35.27
CA LEU A 19 -12.27 16.42 36.01
C LEU A 19 -12.18 17.94 35.78
N CYS A 20 -12.48 18.36 34.56
CA CYS A 20 -13.41 19.49 34.35
C CYS A 20 -14.55 19.00 33.45
N VAL A 21 -15.46 18.21 34.03
CA VAL A 21 -16.82 18.07 33.49
C VAL A 21 -17.61 19.25 34.03
N GLY A 22 -18.13 20.08 33.12
CA GLY A 22 -18.92 21.25 33.48
C GLY A 22 -19.64 21.86 32.27
N CYS A 23 -20.59 21.10 31.73
CA CYS A 23 -21.78 21.57 31.01
C CYS A 23 -21.59 22.48 29.78
N GLN A 24 -21.70 21.90 28.58
CA GLN A 24 -22.59 22.46 27.57
C GLN A 24 -23.46 21.36 26.96
N LYS A 25 -24.74 21.45 27.30
CA LYS A 25 -25.85 20.74 26.68
C LYS A 25 -26.13 21.46 25.37
N ASN A 26 -25.74 20.87 24.24
CA ASN A 26 -26.31 21.19 22.94
C ASN A 26 -26.72 19.86 22.30
N ASN A 27 -28.03 19.68 22.14
CA ASN A 27 -28.58 18.70 21.24
C ASN A 27 -28.04 18.98 19.84
N SER A 28 -27.26 18.05 19.32
CA SER A 28 -27.25 17.71 17.91
C SER A 28 -27.18 16.20 17.87
N ASP A 29 -28.17 15.56 17.25
CA ASP A 29 -28.18 14.13 16.95
C ASP A 29 -26.80 13.69 16.49
N ILE A 30 -26.10 12.91 17.33
CA ILE A 30 -24.88 12.23 16.91
C ILE A 30 -25.39 11.01 16.16
N ASP A 31 -25.35 11.14 14.84
CA ASP A 31 -25.51 10.05 13.90
C ASP A 31 -24.48 8.96 14.24
N GLU A 32 -24.95 7.87 14.85
CA GLU A 32 -24.19 6.65 15.03
C GLU A 32 -23.91 6.09 13.63
N THR A 33 -22.74 6.39 13.05
CA THR A 33 -21.90 5.51 12.19
C THR A 33 -20.99 6.33 11.28
N LYS A 34 -19.95 6.93 11.84
CA LYS A 34 -18.66 6.98 11.16
C LYS A 34 -17.65 6.32 12.06
N ALA A 35 -17.51 5.00 11.93
CA ALA A 35 -16.27 4.36 12.31
C ALA A 35 -15.16 5.19 11.66
N GLN A 36 -14.25 5.74 12.45
CA GLN A 36 -13.03 6.32 11.91
C GLN A 36 -12.34 5.18 11.16
N VAL A 37 -12.51 5.16 9.84
CA VAL A 37 -11.79 4.23 8.96
C VAL A 37 -10.33 4.54 9.17
N SER A 38 -9.56 3.52 9.52
CA SER A 38 -8.12 3.70 9.63
C SER A 38 -7.59 4.05 8.23
N PRO A 39 -6.75 5.10 8.08
CA PRO A 39 -6.26 5.52 6.78
C PRO A 39 -5.55 4.36 6.08
N ALA A 40 -5.74 4.21 4.77
CA ALA A 40 -5.06 3.15 4.03
C ALA A 40 -3.54 3.29 4.15
N VAL A 41 -2.78 2.18 4.08
CA VAL A 41 -1.30 2.21 4.16
C VAL A 41 -0.70 3.27 3.24
N TRP A 42 -1.18 3.40 2.01
CA TRP A 42 -0.68 4.38 1.05
C TRP A 42 -1.09 5.83 1.34
N GLU A 43 -2.17 6.08 2.11
CA GLU A 43 -2.58 7.43 2.52
C GLU A 43 -1.69 7.97 3.64
N ARG A 44 -1.10 7.10 4.47
CA ARG A 44 -0.16 7.51 5.55
C ARG A 44 1.10 8.23 5.06
N SER A 45 1.31 8.28 3.75
CA SER A 45 2.50 8.85 3.11
C SER A 45 2.28 10.21 2.42
N GLU A 46 1.19 10.93 2.75
CA GLU A 46 0.65 12.10 2.02
C GLU A 46 1.66 13.08 1.34
N SER A 47 1.46 13.15 0.02
CA SER A 47 1.83 14.05 -1.10
C SER A 47 3.08 14.94 -1.14
N GLU A 48 3.55 15.58 -0.06
CA GLU A 48 4.73 16.48 -0.17
C GLU A 48 6.08 15.76 -0.06
N THR A 49 6.05 14.49 0.39
CA THR A 49 7.23 13.62 0.59
C THR A 49 7.35 12.49 -0.43
N ARG A 50 6.43 12.38 -1.40
CA ARG A 50 6.50 11.34 -2.44
C ARG A 50 7.78 11.52 -3.26
N THR A 51 8.63 10.50 -3.28
CA THR A 51 9.93 10.56 -3.96
C THR A 51 9.77 10.93 -5.44
N TYR A 52 8.76 10.40 -6.13
CA TYR A 52 8.50 10.79 -7.53
C TYR A 52 8.13 12.28 -7.69
N ASN A 53 7.45 12.92 -6.73
CA ASN A 53 7.12 14.35 -6.82
C ASN A 53 8.39 15.23 -6.68
N VAL A 54 9.29 14.85 -5.76
CA VAL A 54 10.59 15.51 -5.59
C VAL A 54 11.42 15.33 -6.86
N MET A 55 11.56 14.09 -7.34
CA MET A 55 12.31 13.76 -8.55
C MET A 55 11.74 14.44 -9.80
N ALA A 56 10.41 14.53 -9.92
CA ALA A 56 9.75 15.24 -11.01
C ALA A 56 10.07 16.73 -11.05
N LYS A 57 10.27 17.34 -9.87
CA LYS A 57 10.62 18.75 -9.74
C LYS A 57 12.10 19.00 -10.01
N GLU A 58 12.98 18.16 -9.46
CA GLU A 58 14.43 18.32 -9.56
C GLU A 58 14.98 17.95 -10.95
N HIS A 59 14.34 16.99 -11.63
CA HIS A 59 14.77 16.47 -12.93
C HIS A 59 13.68 16.64 -14.01
N ALA A 60 13.00 17.80 -14.00
CA ALA A 60 11.83 18.05 -14.84
C ALA A 60 12.10 17.99 -16.36
N ASP A 61 13.35 18.17 -16.77
CA ASP A 61 13.87 18.08 -18.13
C ASP A 61 14.12 16.62 -18.59
N GLU A 62 14.32 15.70 -17.64
CA GLU A 62 14.51 14.27 -17.90
C GLU A 62 13.17 13.49 -17.94
N LEU A 63 12.07 14.11 -17.50
CA LEU A 63 10.75 13.51 -17.50
C LEU A 63 10.20 13.26 -18.90
N ARG A 64 9.70 12.05 -19.12
CA ARG A 64 9.01 11.64 -20.36
C ARG A 64 7.58 12.17 -20.38
N LYS A 65 7.43 13.43 -20.79
CA LYS A 65 6.14 14.12 -20.89
C LYS A 65 5.36 13.79 -22.17
N ASN A 66 6.04 13.26 -23.19
CA ASN A 66 5.42 12.99 -24.49
C ASN A 66 4.70 11.65 -24.48
N GLU A 67 3.42 11.65 -24.83
CA GLU A 67 2.58 10.45 -24.86
C GLU A 67 3.10 9.37 -25.81
N SER A 68 3.80 9.76 -26.88
CA SER A 68 4.43 8.86 -27.85
C SER A 68 5.52 7.98 -27.26
N ASP A 69 6.09 8.37 -26.11
CA ASP A 69 7.16 7.62 -25.44
C ASP A 69 6.60 6.44 -24.61
N TRP A 70 5.27 6.43 -24.40
CA TRP A 70 4.52 5.48 -23.59
C TRP A 70 3.66 4.52 -24.43
N LEU A 71 3.31 4.92 -25.65
CA LEU A 71 2.29 4.28 -26.49
C LEU A 71 2.90 3.50 -27.66
N THR A 72 3.35 2.27 -27.41
CA THR A 72 3.51 1.23 -28.46
C THR A 72 3.24 -0.16 -27.87
N ASP A 73 2.02 -0.41 -27.37
CA ASP A 73 1.56 -1.71 -26.82
C ASP A 73 1.78 -1.93 -25.32
N GLY A 74 1.73 -0.86 -24.51
CA GLY A 74 1.76 -0.93 -23.03
C GLY A 74 3.10 -1.35 -22.42
N LYS A 75 4.08 -1.72 -23.26
CA LYS A 75 5.46 -1.97 -22.86
C LYS A 75 6.29 -0.74 -23.19
N LEU A 76 6.79 -0.08 -22.15
CA LEU A 76 7.82 0.94 -22.29
C LEU A 76 9.00 0.32 -23.07
N ASP A 77 9.37 0.89 -24.21
CA ASP A 77 10.54 0.46 -24.98
C ASP A 77 11.82 0.86 -24.24
N SER A 78 12.18 0.09 -23.21
CA SER A 78 13.32 0.35 -22.32
C SER A 78 14.66 0.42 -23.05
N SER A 79 14.73 -0.08 -24.30
CA SER A 79 15.94 -0.07 -25.12
C SER A 79 16.35 1.32 -25.61
N LYS A 80 15.43 2.29 -25.59
CA LYS A 80 15.68 3.68 -26.01
C LYS A 80 16.19 4.59 -24.89
N TYR A 81 16.36 4.08 -23.67
CA TYR A 81 16.40 4.92 -22.46
C TYR A 81 17.63 4.68 -21.57
N SER A 82 18.81 4.50 -22.17
CA SER A 82 20.09 4.55 -21.45
C SER A 82 20.62 5.98 -21.37
N THR A 83 20.88 6.50 -20.16
CA THR A 83 21.75 7.67 -19.97
C THR A 83 23.22 7.26 -20.11
N GLU A 84 24.05 8.13 -20.69
CA GLU A 84 25.50 7.92 -20.81
C GLU A 84 26.22 7.78 -19.44
N SER A 85 25.58 8.18 -18.34
CA SER A 85 26.14 8.24 -16.99
C SER A 85 25.92 7.00 -16.11
N GLY A 86 25.09 6.03 -16.51
CA GLY A 86 24.83 4.82 -15.71
C GLY A 86 24.02 5.03 -14.41
N GLU A 87 23.43 6.22 -14.19
CA GLU A 87 22.53 6.52 -13.07
C GLU A 87 21.15 5.84 -13.23
N PRO A 88 20.47 5.44 -12.14
CA PRO A 88 19.31 4.54 -12.20
C PRO A 88 18.02 5.24 -12.64
N TYR A 89 17.46 4.79 -13.77
CA TYR A 89 16.08 4.70 -14.30
C TYR A 89 14.86 5.42 -13.66
N ARG A 90 14.86 5.87 -12.40
CA ARG A 90 13.65 6.23 -11.63
C ARG A 90 12.88 7.44 -12.18
N VAL A 91 13.56 8.42 -12.77
CA VAL A 91 12.95 9.68 -13.26
C VAL A 91 12.17 9.48 -14.56
N GLN A 92 12.64 8.62 -15.46
CA GLN A 92 12.06 8.47 -16.80
C GLN A 92 10.76 7.65 -16.82
N MET A 93 10.39 7.02 -15.70
CA MET A 93 9.21 6.15 -15.56
C MET A 93 8.02 6.84 -14.87
N LEU A 94 8.01 8.17 -14.74
CA LEU A 94 6.82 8.89 -14.26
C LEU A 94 5.77 9.04 -15.35
N MET A 95 4.69 8.29 -15.24
CA MET A 95 3.61 8.32 -16.22
C MET A 95 2.82 9.63 -16.11
N PRO A 96 2.66 10.41 -17.20
CA PRO A 96 1.80 11.58 -17.18
C PRO A 96 0.33 11.22 -16.98
N GLU A 97 -0.43 12.07 -16.30
CA GLU A 97 -1.87 11.87 -16.07
C GLU A 97 -2.65 11.71 -17.38
N SER A 98 -2.27 12.42 -18.45
CA SER A 98 -2.94 12.31 -19.76
C SER A 98 -2.76 10.94 -20.41
N VAL A 99 -1.67 10.24 -20.12
CA VAL A 99 -1.43 8.85 -20.53
C VAL A 99 -2.23 7.91 -19.63
N ALA A 100 -2.15 8.10 -18.31
CA ALA A 100 -2.86 7.25 -17.35
C ALA A 100 -4.38 7.24 -17.57
N LYS A 101 -4.97 8.38 -17.97
CA LYS A 101 -6.41 8.49 -18.32
C LYS A 101 -6.85 7.68 -19.54
N LYS A 102 -5.92 7.24 -20.39
CA LYS A 102 -6.23 6.43 -21.57
C LYS A 102 -6.16 4.92 -21.30
N LEU A 103 -5.53 4.54 -20.20
CA LEU A 103 -5.36 3.16 -19.79
C LEU A 103 -6.47 2.77 -18.81
N ASP A 104 -6.94 1.54 -18.92
CA ASP A 104 -7.84 0.98 -17.91
C ASP A 104 -7.08 0.64 -16.61
N THR A 105 -7.81 0.33 -15.54
CA THR A 105 -7.20 0.14 -14.22
C THR A 105 -6.34 -1.11 -14.19
N ARG A 106 -6.66 -2.11 -15.03
CA ARG A 106 -5.91 -3.34 -15.15
C ARG A 106 -4.56 -3.11 -15.83
N GLU A 107 -4.55 -2.35 -16.92
CA GLU A 107 -3.32 -1.97 -17.64
C GLU A 107 -2.37 -1.17 -16.72
N LEU A 108 -2.91 -0.25 -15.92
CA LEU A 108 -2.12 0.49 -14.94
C LEU A 108 -1.55 -0.43 -13.84
N LEU A 109 -2.35 -1.35 -13.32
CA LEU A 109 -1.90 -2.31 -12.32
C LEU A 109 -0.81 -3.23 -12.87
N ASP A 110 -0.97 -3.76 -14.08
CA ASP A 110 0.02 -4.60 -14.74
C ASP A 110 1.33 -3.84 -14.99
N PHE A 111 1.27 -2.56 -15.33
CA PHE A 111 2.45 -1.70 -15.42
C PHE A 111 3.19 -1.60 -14.08
N CYS A 112 2.47 -1.33 -12.98
CA CYS A 112 3.05 -1.26 -11.64
C CYS A 112 3.72 -2.57 -11.22
N LEU A 113 3.04 -3.70 -11.39
CA LEU A 113 3.51 -5.01 -10.93
C LEU A 113 4.73 -5.52 -11.71
N GLN A 114 4.96 -5.02 -12.93
CA GLN A 114 6.13 -5.35 -13.73
C GLN A 114 7.37 -4.52 -13.35
N HIS A 115 7.20 -3.44 -12.58
CA HIS A 115 8.26 -2.52 -12.19
C HIS A 115 9.30 -3.19 -11.29
N SER A 116 10.59 -2.84 -11.44
CA SER A 116 11.68 -3.47 -10.68
C SER A 116 11.55 -3.28 -9.18
N SER A 117 11.03 -2.13 -8.72
CA SER A 117 10.82 -1.86 -7.29
C SER A 117 9.86 -2.84 -6.62
N VAL A 118 8.89 -3.42 -7.35
CA VAL A 118 8.03 -4.50 -6.83
C VAL A 118 8.84 -5.78 -6.62
N LYS A 119 9.83 -6.04 -7.46
CA LYS A 119 10.75 -7.19 -7.33
C LYS A 119 11.76 -6.98 -6.21
N GLU A 120 12.14 -5.74 -5.97
CA GLU A 120 13.04 -5.32 -4.90
C GLU A 120 12.31 -5.14 -3.56
N PHE A 121 10.98 -5.37 -3.51
CA PHE A 121 10.17 -5.22 -2.31
C PHE A 121 10.78 -5.90 -1.09
N THR A 122 11.34 -7.10 -1.25
CA THR A 122 11.92 -7.91 -0.17
C THR A 122 13.32 -7.48 0.28
N LEU A 123 13.91 -6.44 -0.33
CA LEU A 123 15.26 -5.96 -0.02
C LEU A 123 15.29 -4.94 1.13
N PHE A 124 14.13 -4.45 1.58
CA PHE A 124 14.00 -3.47 2.66
C PHE A 124 13.98 -4.13 4.04
N ASN A 125 14.08 -3.36 5.13
CA ASN A 125 14.16 -3.93 6.48
C ASN A 125 12.80 -4.39 7.02
N SER A 126 11.71 -3.80 6.51
CA SER A 126 10.35 -4.19 6.85
C SER A 126 9.43 -4.15 5.61
N TRP A 127 8.27 -4.79 5.71
CA TRP A 127 7.29 -4.79 4.64
C TRP A 127 6.70 -3.39 4.42
N GLU A 128 6.54 -2.61 5.49
CA GLU A 128 6.08 -1.22 5.43
C GLU A 128 7.07 -0.38 4.63
N GLU A 129 8.38 -0.46 4.95
CA GLU A 129 9.43 0.26 4.23
C GLU A 129 9.49 -0.17 2.75
N GLY A 130 9.37 -1.47 2.48
CA GLY A 130 9.34 -2.01 1.12
C GLY A 130 8.12 -1.54 0.32
N PHE A 131 6.94 -1.58 0.92
CA PHE A 131 5.70 -1.13 0.28
C PHE A 131 5.71 0.38 0.07
N ASP A 132 6.16 1.15 1.07
CA ASP A 132 6.34 2.59 0.97
C ASP A 132 7.28 2.94 -0.18
N ASN A 133 8.41 2.25 -0.33
CA ASN A 133 9.29 2.47 -1.47
C ASN A 133 8.57 2.20 -2.82
N VAL A 134 7.81 1.11 -2.92
CA VAL A 134 7.04 0.77 -4.13
C VAL A 134 6.07 1.90 -4.50
N VAL A 135 5.25 2.36 -3.55
CA VAL A 135 4.26 3.43 -3.83
C VAL A 135 4.90 4.82 -3.97
N ASN A 136 6.09 5.05 -3.38
CA ASN A 136 6.80 6.34 -3.45
C ASN A 136 7.61 6.55 -4.73
N VAL A 137 7.91 5.49 -5.48
CA VAL A 137 8.68 5.58 -6.73
C VAL A 137 7.82 5.33 -7.99
N ILE A 138 6.68 4.67 -7.84
CA ILE A 138 5.76 4.37 -8.94
C ILE A 138 4.51 5.25 -8.82
N ASN A 139 4.52 6.40 -9.50
CA ASN A 139 3.41 7.36 -9.45
C ASN A 139 2.07 6.80 -9.96
N VAL A 140 2.10 5.71 -10.73
CA VAL A 140 0.91 5.06 -11.29
C VAL A 140 -0.03 4.51 -10.22
N PHE A 141 0.48 4.17 -9.02
CA PHE A 141 -0.37 3.77 -7.91
C PHE A 141 -1.35 4.85 -7.47
N ASP A 142 -0.97 6.14 -7.50
CA ASP A 142 -1.91 7.23 -7.20
C ASP A 142 -3.10 7.24 -8.18
N TYR A 143 -2.82 6.99 -9.46
CA TYR A 143 -3.89 6.92 -10.48
C TYR A 143 -4.78 5.70 -10.29
N ILE A 144 -4.26 4.59 -9.78
CA ILE A 144 -5.04 3.38 -9.48
C ILE A 144 -5.91 3.62 -8.24
N PHE A 145 -5.34 4.15 -7.16
CA PHE A 145 -6.04 4.35 -5.89
C PHE A 145 -7.14 5.41 -5.97
N ALA A 146 -7.07 6.31 -6.96
CA ALA A 146 -8.12 7.28 -7.25
C ALA A 146 -9.32 6.72 -8.05
N ARG A 147 -9.33 5.43 -8.42
CA ARG A 147 -10.39 4.84 -9.25
C ARG A 147 -11.37 3.98 -8.45
N ASP A 148 -12.65 4.12 -8.79
CA ASP A 148 -13.76 3.40 -8.14
C ASP A 148 -13.69 1.88 -8.34
N ASP A 149 -13.09 1.40 -9.44
CA ASP A 149 -12.99 -0.01 -9.79
C ASP A 149 -11.71 -0.70 -9.27
N MET A 150 -10.87 0.03 -8.54
CA MET A 150 -9.56 -0.45 -8.04
C MET A 150 -9.67 -1.76 -7.27
N ALA A 151 -10.60 -1.86 -6.32
CA ALA A 151 -10.77 -3.03 -5.47
C ALA A 151 -11.04 -4.29 -6.30
N GLY A 152 -11.94 -4.20 -7.28
CA GLY A 152 -12.29 -5.31 -8.18
C GLY A 152 -11.10 -5.74 -9.05
N VAL A 153 -10.35 -4.78 -9.59
CA VAL A 153 -9.18 -5.09 -10.44
C VAL A 153 -8.03 -5.73 -9.65
N VAL A 154 -7.77 -5.24 -8.43
CA VAL A 154 -6.77 -5.85 -7.53
C VAL A 154 -7.20 -7.26 -7.12
N TYR A 155 -8.49 -7.46 -6.83
CA TYR A 155 -9.06 -8.79 -6.56
C TYR A 155 -8.86 -9.74 -7.74
N ASP A 156 -9.25 -9.34 -8.95
CA ASP A 156 -9.12 -10.19 -10.16
C ASP A 156 -7.64 -10.52 -10.42
N ALA A 157 -6.75 -9.55 -10.21
CA ALA A 157 -5.32 -9.75 -10.30
C ALA A 157 -4.82 -10.81 -9.33
N TYR A 158 -5.24 -10.74 -8.06
CA TYR A 158 -4.84 -11.68 -7.03
C TYR A 158 -5.42 -13.07 -7.25
N MET A 159 -6.69 -13.19 -7.66
CA MET A 159 -7.31 -14.47 -7.98
C MET A 159 -6.62 -15.18 -9.16
N ALA A 160 -6.17 -14.41 -10.15
CA ALA A 160 -5.45 -14.93 -11.32
C ALA A 160 -4.00 -15.39 -11.01
N ARG A 161 -3.45 -15.06 -9.84
CA ARG A 161 -2.09 -15.47 -9.47
C ARG A 161 -2.02 -16.97 -9.25
N GLU A 162 -0.99 -17.63 -9.77
CA GLU A 162 -0.67 -19.01 -9.39
C GLU A 162 0.11 -19.05 -8.07
N VAL A 163 -0.16 -20.08 -7.27
CA VAL A 163 0.57 -20.31 -6.02
C VAL A 163 1.98 -20.82 -6.37
N VAL A 164 2.96 -19.91 -6.33
CA VAL A 164 4.35 -20.20 -6.66
C VAL A 164 5.19 -20.50 -5.42
N LYS A 165 6.12 -21.45 -5.54
CA LYS A 165 6.96 -21.93 -4.43
C LYS A 165 8.24 -21.13 -4.27
N GLU A 166 9.01 -20.97 -5.36
CA GLU A 166 10.38 -20.44 -5.31
C GLU A 166 10.60 -19.40 -6.42
N ASP A 167 9.88 -18.27 -6.34
CA ASP A 167 10.10 -17.13 -7.22
C ASP A 167 9.93 -15.84 -6.41
N ALA A 168 11.05 -15.18 -6.10
CA ALA A 168 11.07 -13.94 -5.33
C ALA A 168 10.33 -12.79 -6.01
N THR A 169 10.33 -12.74 -7.36
CA THR A 169 9.59 -11.71 -8.11
C THR A 169 8.09 -11.93 -7.95
N ALA A 170 7.65 -13.17 -8.15
CA ALA A 170 6.25 -13.51 -8.01
C ALA A 170 5.77 -13.35 -6.55
N GLN A 171 6.60 -13.71 -5.58
CA GLN A 171 6.33 -13.45 -4.16
C GLN A 171 6.23 -11.95 -3.83
N GLY A 172 7.06 -11.09 -4.43
CA GLY A 172 6.96 -9.63 -4.28
C GLY A 172 5.65 -9.07 -4.85
N ILE A 173 5.25 -9.55 -6.03
CA ILE A 173 3.95 -9.20 -6.63
C ILE A 173 2.79 -9.62 -5.73
N ASP A 174 2.81 -10.87 -5.25
CA ASP A 174 1.78 -11.40 -4.35
C ASP A 174 1.70 -10.56 -3.07
N SER A 175 2.85 -10.16 -2.53
CA SER A 175 2.96 -9.33 -1.33
C SER A 175 2.31 -7.97 -1.50
N VAL A 176 2.61 -7.28 -2.61
CA VAL A 176 2.04 -5.97 -2.92
C VAL A 176 0.51 -6.07 -3.08
N LEU A 177 0.02 -7.08 -3.80
CA LEU A 177 -1.42 -7.31 -3.95
C LEU A 177 -2.10 -7.63 -2.61
N GLU A 178 -1.49 -8.50 -1.80
CA GLU A 178 -2.00 -8.86 -0.48
C GLU A 178 -2.08 -7.65 0.47
N ILE A 179 -1.09 -6.75 0.44
CA ILE A 179 -1.09 -5.51 1.24
C ILE A 179 -2.22 -4.59 0.80
N ILE A 180 -2.43 -4.40 -0.51
CA ILE A 180 -3.51 -3.55 -1.02
C ILE A 180 -4.89 -4.15 -0.68
N LEU A 181 -5.03 -5.47 -0.81
CA LEU A 181 -6.27 -6.17 -0.46
C LEU A 181 -6.62 -6.07 1.03
N ALA A 182 -5.62 -6.08 1.91
CA ALA A 182 -5.81 -6.00 3.36
C ALA A 182 -6.38 -4.66 3.84
N GLN A 183 -6.49 -3.65 2.98
CA GLN A 183 -7.00 -2.33 3.36
C GLN A 183 -8.52 -2.29 3.40
N ASP A 184 -9.08 -1.48 4.30
CA ASP A 184 -10.54 -1.33 4.49
C ASP A 184 -11.24 -0.74 3.25
N VAL A 185 -10.57 0.13 2.49
CA VAL A 185 -11.10 0.66 1.23
C VAL A 185 -11.27 -0.44 0.17
N THR A 186 -10.38 -1.43 0.15
CA THR A 186 -10.52 -2.59 -0.72
C THR A 186 -11.64 -3.50 -0.21
N TYR A 187 -11.76 -3.69 1.10
CA TYR A 187 -12.91 -4.38 1.70
C TYR A 187 -14.23 -3.77 1.23
N ASP A 188 -14.37 -2.44 1.35
CA ASP A 188 -15.59 -1.71 1.00
C ASP A 188 -15.94 -1.82 -0.49
N GLY A 189 -14.93 -1.88 -1.37
CA GLY A 189 -15.11 -2.01 -2.82
C GLY A 189 -15.40 -3.45 -3.30
N LEU A 190 -15.35 -4.46 -2.44
CA LEU A 190 -15.61 -5.86 -2.79
C LEU A 190 -16.98 -6.35 -2.31
N THR A 191 -17.55 -7.30 -3.05
CA THR A 191 -18.76 -8.03 -2.63
C THR A 191 -18.46 -9.04 -1.50
N ASP A 192 -19.49 -9.52 -0.80
CA ASP A 192 -19.33 -10.52 0.26
C ASP A 192 -18.73 -11.83 -0.24
N GLU A 193 -19.09 -12.25 -1.46
CA GLU A 193 -18.50 -13.40 -2.13
C GLU A 193 -17.01 -13.18 -2.40
N GLN A 194 -16.65 -12.05 -3.02
CA GLN A 194 -15.25 -11.72 -3.31
C GLN A 194 -14.40 -11.64 -2.04
N ARG A 195 -14.93 -11.07 -0.95
CA ARG A 195 -14.24 -11.03 0.34
C ARG A 195 -13.94 -12.43 0.85
N LYS A 196 -14.89 -13.37 0.77
CA LYS A 196 -14.67 -14.78 1.17
C LYS A 196 -13.66 -15.48 0.28
N ASP A 197 -13.68 -15.21 -1.02
CA ASP A 197 -12.71 -15.75 -1.97
C ASP A 197 -11.29 -15.28 -1.65
N VAL A 198 -11.10 -14.00 -1.30
CA VAL A 198 -9.80 -13.46 -0.85
C VAL A 198 -9.29 -14.21 0.37
N ILE A 199 -10.15 -14.46 1.36
CA ILE A 199 -9.78 -15.21 2.58
C ILE A 199 -9.38 -16.65 2.24
N THR A 200 -10.13 -17.31 1.37
CA THR A 200 -9.81 -18.67 0.92
C THR A 200 -8.47 -18.69 0.18
N ARG A 201 -8.27 -17.75 -0.75
CA ARG A 201 -7.06 -17.69 -1.58
C ARG A 201 -5.81 -17.37 -0.76
N LYS A 202 -5.90 -16.45 0.21
CA LYS A 202 -4.75 -16.17 1.09
C LYS A 202 -4.35 -17.37 1.92
N ASP A 203 -5.31 -18.23 2.31
CA ASP A 203 -5.03 -19.40 3.12
C ASP A 203 -4.36 -20.50 2.29
N GLU A 204 -4.70 -20.61 1.00
CA GLU A 204 -3.95 -21.44 0.04
C GLU A 204 -2.51 -20.96 -0.13
N PHE A 205 -2.31 -19.65 -0.31
CA PHE A 205 -0.99 -19.03 -0.43
C PHE A 205 -0.16 -19.26 0.84
N LYS A 206 -0.76 -19.00 2.00
CA LYS A 206 -0.17 -19.23 3.30
C LYS A 206 0.26 -20.68 3.47
N LYS A 207 -0.63 -21.63 3.20
CA LYS A 207 -0.32 -23.07 3.32
C LYS A 207 0.83 -23.47 2.42
N CYS A 208 0.84 -23.03 1.16
CA CYS A 208 1.96 -23.33 0.27
C CYS A 208 3.27 -22.74 0.79
N ARG A 209 3.27 -21.49 1.28
CA ARG A 209 4.46 -20.87 1.86
C ARG A 209 4.93 -21.62 3.12
N GLU A 210 4.01 -22.07 3.98
CA GLU A 210 4.33 -22.92 5.15
C GLU A 210 4.94 -24.27 4.76
N ASP A 211 4.34 -24.97 3.80
CA ASP A 211 4.79 -26.28 3.32
C ASP A 211 6.20 -26.22 2.67
N ASN A 212 6.63 -25.05 2.22
CA ASN A 212 7.93 -24.84 1.56
C ASN A 212 8.89 -23.94 2.38
N ASP A 213 8.58 -23.66 3.65
CA ASP A 213 9.35 -22.77 4.55
C ASP A 213 9.70 -21.40 3.93
N VAL A 214 8.78 -20.86 3.15
CA VAL A 214 8.90 -19.54 2.53
C VAL A 214 8.34 -18.50 3.48
N ARG A 215 9.19 -17.57 3.92
CA ARG A 215 8.78 -16.42 4.74
C ARG A 215 9.23 -15.12 4.11
N ILE A 216 8.29 -14.21 3.97
CA ILE A 216 8.54 -12.83 3.53
C ILE A 216 8.40 -11.98 4.79
N TYR A 217 9.45 -11.28 5.20
CA TYR A 217 9.45 -10.53 6.46
C TYR A 217 9.07 -11.36 7.70
N GLY A 218 9.43 -12.64 7.71
CA GLY A 218 9.15 -13.54 8.83
C GLY A 218 7.71 -14.09 8.87
N THR A 219 6.83 -13.68 7.95
CA THR A 219 5.45 -14.15 7.84
C THR A 219 5.20 -14.95 6.55
N THR A 220 4.15 -15.77 6.57
CA THR A 220 3.68 -16.58 5.44
C THR A 220 2.48 -15.93 4.72
N SER A 221 1.96 -14.81 5.24
CA SER A 221 0.92 -14.01 4.59
C SER A 221 1.16 -12.53 4.86
N MET A 222 1.36 -11.76 3.79
CA MET A 222 1.39 -10.30 3.85
C MET A 222 0.01 -9.74 4.10
N PHE A 223 -1.05 -10.40 3.60
CA PHE A 223 -2.42 -9.98 3.86
C PHE A 223 -2.67 -9.87 5.36
N GLY A 224 -2.36 -10.93 6.12
CA GLY A 224 -2.51 -10.93 7.57
C GLY A 224 -1.56 -9.97 8.29
N ALA A 225 -0.35 -9.76 7.78
CA ALA A 225 0.61 -8.82 8.37
C ALA A 225 0.23 -7.35 8.17
N ALA A 226 -0.46 -7.05 7.08
CA ALA A 226 -0.90 -5.71 6.71
C ALA A 226 -2.28 -5.33 7.27
N LEU A 227 -2.95 -6.24 8.00
CA LEU A 227 -4.20 -5.93 8.69
C LEU A 227 -3.94 -4.97 9.84
N GLU A 228 -4.65 -3.86 9.82
CA GLU A 228 -4.61 -2.89 10.89
C GLU A 228 -5.51 -3.30 12.04
N SER A 229 -5.19 -2.81 13.24
CA SER A 229 -6.01 -3.07 14.43
C SER A 229 -7.43 -2.55 14.22
N GLY A 230 -8.42 -3.46 14.25
CA GLY A 230 -9.82 -3.11 14.04
C GLY A 230 -10.23 -3.08 12.56
N SER A 231 -9.43 -3.68 11.67
CA SER A 231 -9.78 -3.83 10.27
C SER A 231 -11.14 -4.51 10.08
N LYS A 232 -11.87 -4.10 9.05
CA LYS A 232 -13.15 -4.73 8.66
C LYS A 232 -12.98 -6.20 8.30
N TRP A 233 -11.79 -6.59 7.84
CA TRP A 233 -11.44 -7.98 7.54
C TRP A 233 -11.47 -8.89 8.78
N ASP A 234 -11.29 -8.37 10.00
CA ASP A 234 -11.31 -9.14 11.25
C ASP A 234 -12.64 -9.89 11.46
N SER A 235 -13.73 -9.41 10.86
CA SER A 235 -15.04 -10.07 10.90
C SER A 235 -15.06 -11.42 10.17
N LEU A 236 -14.17 -11.62 9.19
CA LEU A 236 -14.11 -12.80 8.34
C LEU A 236 -12.99 -13.78 8.72
N LEU A 237 -12.13 -13.41 9.68
CA LEU A 237 -10.96 -14.18 10.12
C LEU A 237 -11.19 -14.98 11.41
N LYS A 238 -12.41 -14.91 11.97
CA LYS A 238 -12.85 -15.61 13.18
C LYS A 238 -13.50 -16.94 12.85
#